data_AF-A0A3N4GQA3-F1
#
_entry.id   AF-A0A3N4GQA3-F1
#
_cell.length_a   1.000
_cell.length_b   1.000
_cell.length_c   1.000
_cell.angle_alpha   90.00
_cell.angle_beta   90.00
_cell.angle_gamma   90.00
#
_symmetry.space_group_name_H-M   'P 1'
#
loop_
_entity.id
_entity.type
_entity.pdbx_description
1 polymer ?
#
loop_
_entity_poly.entity_id
_entity_poly.type
_entity_poly.pdbx_seq_one_letter_code
_entity_poly.pdbx_strand_id
1 'polypeptide(L)' 'MSTGAWILIVIVAAILGAVGGFFIARKYMVNYFEENPPISDDMIRSMMLSMGQKPSEKRVRQITQSMKKSTKKK' A
#
# COMPACT_ATOMS: atom_id res chain seq x y z
N MET A 1 -31.57 -14.80 30.12
CA MET A 1 -31.01 -13.84 29.13
C MET A 1 -31.53 -14.24 27.76
N SER A 2 -32.08 -13.31 26.97
CA SER A 2 -32.69 -13.66 25.68
C SER A 2 -31.61 -13.89 24.63
N THR A 3 -31.69 -15.04 23.94
CA THR A 3 -30.73 -15.45 22.89
C THR A 3 -30.58 -14.40 21.79
N GLY A 4 -31.64 -13.64 21.50
CA GLY A 4 -31.63 -12.56 20.51
C GLY A 4 -30.73 -11.36 20.88
N ALA A 5 -30.63 -11.01 22.17
CA ALA A 5 -29.74 -9.93 22.62
C ALA A 5 -28.26 -10.32 22.46
N TRP A 6 -27.94 -11.59 22.68
CA TRP A 6 -26.58 -12.12 22.47
C TRP A 6 -26.16 -12.08 21.00
N ILE A 7 -27.06 -12.45 20.09
CA ILE A 7 -26.79 -12.42 18.63
C ILE A 7 -26.47 -11.00 18.16
N LEU A 8 -27.23 -10.00 18.63
CA LEU A 8 -26.98 -8.59 18.28
C LEU A 8 -25.62 -8.10 18.77
N ILE A 9 -25.23 -8.44 20.01
CA ILE A 9 -23.93 -8.06 20.57
C ILE A 9 -22.79 -8.68 19.77
N VAL A 10 -22.91 -9.96 19.39
CA VAL A 10 -21.89 -10.65 18.58
C VAL A 10 -21.72 -9.99 17.21
N ILE A 11 -22.82 -9.60 16.56
CA ILE A 11 -22.77 -8.91 15.26
C ILE A 11 -22.10 -7.54 15.38
N VAL A 12 -22.46 -6.75 16.40
CA VAL A 12 -21.85 -5.44 16.62
C VAL A 12 -20.36 -5.57 16.95
N ALA A 13 -19.98 -6.55 17.78
CA ALA A 13 -18.57 -6.83 18.08
C ALA A 13 -17.79 -7.27 16.83
N ALA A 14 -18.39 -8.08 15.96
CA ALA A 14 -17.78 -8.49 14.71
C ALA A 14 -17.55 -7.31 13.75
N ILE A 15 -18.53 -6.41 13.62
CA ILE A 15 -18.40 -5.20 12.80
C ILE A 15 -17.32 -4.28 13.37
N LEU A 16 -17.31 -4.03 14.68
CA LEU A 16 -16.30 -3.21 15.34
C LEU A 16 -14.90 -3.81 15.19
N GLY A 17 -14.76 -5.13 15.32
CA GLY A 17 -13.50 -5.84 15.10
C GLY A 17 -13.02 -5.75 13.65
N ALA A 18 -13.93 -5.91 12.68
CA ALA A 18 -13.60 -5.79 11.26
C ALA A 18 -13.16 -4.38 10.88
N VAL A 19 -13.89 -3.36 11.33
CA VAL A 19 -13.56 -1.95 11.07
C VAL A 19 -12.25 -1.58 11.76
N GLY A 20 -12.09 -1.92 13.04
CA GLY A 20 -10.85 -1.66 13.79
C GLY A 20 -9.64 -2.36 13.16
N GLY A 21 -9.76 -3.65 12.84
CA GLY A 21 -8.71 -4.43 12.18
C GLY A 21 -8.34 -3.87 10.81
N PHE A 22 -9.31 -3.47 9.99
CA PHE A 22 -9.07 -2.88 8.67
C PHE A 22 -8.28 -1.58 8.75
N PHE A 23 -8.65 -0.67 9.66
CA PHE A 23 -7.95 0.61 9.81
C PHE A 23 -6.51 0.44 10.32
N ILE A 24 -6.29 -0.48 11.26
CA ILE A 24 -4.94 -0.80 11.78
C ILE A 24 -4.09 -1.41 10.68
N ALA A 25 -4.60 -2.44 9.98
CA ALA A 25 -3.87 -3.10 8.89
C ALA A 25 -3.54 -2.11 7.76
N ARG A 26 -4.48 -1.22 7.41
CA ARG A 26 -4.25 -0.17 6.42
C ARG A 26 -3.12 0.76 6.83
N LYS A 27 -3.12 1.25 8.08
CA LYS A 27 -2.06 2.13 8.58
C LYS A 27 -0.70 1.42 8.59
N TYR A 28 -0.68 0.16 9.02
CA TYR A 28 0.54 -0.63 9.05
C TYR A 28 1.13 -0.85 7.64
N MET A 29 0.29 -1.23 6.66
CA MET A 29 0.73 -1.39 5.28
C MET A 29 1.28 -0.09 4.69
N VAL A 30 0.60 1.04 4.93
CA VAL A 30 1.06 2.35 4.46
C VAL A 30 2.44 2.68 5.01
N ASN A 31 2.63 2.54 6.33
CA ASN A 31 3.93 2.79 6.96
C ASN A 31 5.02 1.86 6.42
N TYR A 32 4.71 0.57 6.23
CA TYR A 32 5.64 -0.41 5.68
C TYR A 32 6.14 -0.02 4.27
N PHE A 33 5.23 0.43 3.39
CA PHE A 33 5.61 0.87 2.05
C PHE A 33 6.32 2.22 2.02
N GLU A 34 6.10 3.08 3.01
CA GLU A 34 6.83 4.34 3.17
C GLU A 34 8.28 4.11 3.65
N GLU A 35 8.48 3.15 4.55
CA GLU A 35 9.81 2.74 5.04
C GLU A 35 10.60 1.93 4.01
N ASN A 36 9.93 1.07 3.23
CA ASN A 36 10.52 0.25 2.17
C ASN A 36 9.87 0.60 0.83
N PRO A 37 10.28 1.70 0.16
CA PRO A 37 9.65 2.16 -1.06
C PRO A 37 9.69 1.03 -2.12
N PRO A 38 8.53 0.65 -2.68
CA PRO A 38 8.43 -0.50 -3.60
C PRO A 38 8.97 -0.19 -4.99
N ILE A 39 9.85 0.81 -5.15
CA ILE A 39 10.38 1.24 -6.45
C ILE A 39 11.91 1.34 -6.35
N SER A 40 12.59 0.32 -6.87
CA SER A 40 14.03 0.28 -7.11
C SER A 40 14.33 0.65 -8.56
N ASP A 41 15.57 1.06 -8.84
CA ASP A 41 16.00 1.37 -10.21
C ASP A 41 15.85 0.16 -11.15
N ASP A 42 16.04 -1.05 -10.62
CA ASP A 42 15.81 -2.32 -11.34
C ASP A 42 14.35 -2.55 -11.71
N MET A 43 13.39 -2.17 -10.84
CA MET A 43 11.97 -2.24 -11.16
C MET A 43 11.56 -1.24 -12.25
N ILE A 44 12.14 -0.04 -12.26
CA ILE A 44 11.88 0.92 -13.35
C ILE A 44 12.52 0.43 -14.65
N ARG A 45 13.70 -0.19 -14.57
CA ARG A 45 14.38 -0.80 -15.71
C ARG A 45 13.55 -1.94 -16.31
N SER A 46 13.05 -2.85 -15.48
CA SER A 46 12.19 -3.95 -15.93
C SER A 46 10.85 -3.45 -16.48
N MET A 47 10.28 -2.40 -15.89
CA MET A 47 9.06 -1.75 -16.38
C MET A 47 9.30 -1.06 -17.74
N MET A 48 10.44 -0.40 -17.96
CA MET A 48 10.76 0.16 -19.28
C MET A 48 10.97 -0.93 -20.33
N LEU A 49 11.65 -2.02 -19.95
CA LEU A 49 11.84 -3.18 -20.82
C LEU A 49 10.51 -3.84 -21.19
N SER A 50 9.56 -3.97 -20.25
CA SER A 50 8.24 -4.53 -20.53
C SER A 50 7.39 -3.65 -21.47
N MET A 51 7.67 -2.35 -21.51
CA MET A 51 7.07 -1.40 -22.43
C MET A 51 7.81 -1.31 -23.79
N GLY A 52 8.83 -2.13 -24.02
CA GLY A 52 9.65 -2.08 -25.24
C GLY A 52 10.52 -0.82 -25.34
N GLN A 53 10.64 -0.05 -24.26
CA GLN A 53 11.49 1.14 -24.22
C GLN A 53 12.91 0.74 -23.82
N LYS A 54 13.91 1.20 -24.58
CA LYS A 54 15.31 0.99 -24.22
C LYS A 54 15.61 1.73 -22.90
N PRO A 55 15.98 1.02 -21.81
CA PRO A 55 16.30 1.66 -20.56
C PRO A 55 17.62 2.42 -20.71
N SER A 56 17.57 3.75 -20.57
CA SER A 56 18.75 4.60 -20.45
C SER A 56 18.91 4.96 -18.98
N GLU A 57 20.10 4.78 -18.40
CA GLU A 57 20.41 5.06 -16.99
C GLU A 57 19.98 6.47 -16.55
N LYS A 58 20.12 7.45 -17.43
CA LYS A 58 19.67 8.83 -17.18
C LYS A 58 18.15 8.92 -17.04
N ARG A 59 17.42 8.18 -17.88
CA ARG A 59 15.95 8.14 -17.89
C ARG A 59 15.42 7.35 -16.70
N VAL A 60 16.02 6.22 -16.37
CA VAL A 60 15.74 5.44 -15.14
C VAL A 60 15.80 6.37 -13.93
N ARG A 61 16.94 7.05 -13.76
CA ARG A 61 17.19 7.91 -12.60
C ARG A 61 16.26 9.12 -12.54
N GLN A 62 15.91 9.71 -13.69
CA GLN A 62 14.93 10.79 -13.77
C GLN A 62 13.53 10.33 -13.34
N ILE A 63 13.12 9.13 -13.76
CA ILE A 63 11.83 8.56 -13.39
C ILE A 63 11.86 8.19 -11.90
N THR A 64 12.89 7.51 -11.39
CA THR A 64 13.02 7.16 -9.97
C THR A 64 12.92 8.40 -9.08
N GLN A 65 13.61 9.49 -9.44
CA GLN A 65 13.54 10.74 -8.70
C GLN A 65 12.15 11.40 -8.75
N SER A 66 11.45 11.31 -9.89
CA SER A 66 10.10 11.84 -10.03
C SER A 66 9.10 11.04 -9.21
N MET A 67 9.22 9.71 -9.22
CA MET A 67 8.37 8.81 -8.42
C MET A 67 8.58 9.02 -6.92
N LYS A 68 9.83 9.13 -6.46
CA LYS A 68 10.16 9.43 -5.05
C LYS A 68 9.54 10.76 -4.59
N LYS A 69 9.51 11.78 -5.46
CA LYS A 69 8.87 13.08 -5.15
C LYS A 69 7.35 12.98 -5.08
N SER A 70 6.72 12.16 -5.93
CA SER A 70 5.27 11.93 -5.90
C SER A 70 4.82 11.15 -4.66
N THR A 71 5.59 10.13 -4.24
CA THR A 71 5.27 9.34 -3.03
C THR A 71 5.46 10.12 -1.73
N LYS A 72 6.45 11.03 -1.68
CA LYS A 72 6.70 11.88 -0.49
C LYS A 72 5.68 13.00 -0.30
N LYS A 73 4.85 13.29 -1.31
CA LYS A 73 3.82 14.33 -1.24
C LYS A 73 2.52 13.73 -0.70
N LYS A 74 2.49 13.50 0.62
CA LYS A 74 1.29 13.28 1.41
C LYS A 74 1.17 14.41 2.42
#